data_AF-A0A0P5TGQ5-F1
#
_entry.id   AF-A0A0P5TGQ5-F1
#
_cell.length_a   1.000
_cell.length_b   1.000
_cell.length_c   1.000
_cell.angle_alpha   90.00
_cell.angle_beta   90.00
_cell.angle_gamma   90.00
#
_symmetry.space_group_name_H-M   'P 1'
#
loop_
_entity.id
_entity.type
_entity.pdbx_description
1 polymer ?
#
loop_
_entity_poly.entity_id
_entity_poly.type
_entity_poly.pdbx_seq_one_letter_code
_entity_poly.pdbx_strand_id
1 'polypeptide(L)'
;MFAYSDEIKEMIRTDTIEPQNENKTVEEEKTDSEVADGATDEETKELKEREYSHPVYKQIAFLNGKINSYSKAELIKNLKMLKLDTDGSRSVLAKRLKTFYKKTMLNVSGIQEQNGSSKIRILFDFYVIIDYEATCELLRNSDFKQEIIEFPAVLLNCQKGEVQDEFRSYCRPVLNPLLTEFCTELTGITQNDVDTAPLFTEVLTSFEEWLQKKKLGTKYSFAIVTDGPWDMGHFLKSQCALSNIEFPTYCKYWINIRKTFSNFYNTGKLPLSTMIQLIGREFQGRAHSGLDDARNIAFIVQRLLKDGARIIFNEKLVEGNARRRDDGNPFFSAPVHNTEFKAIQGKFRPNFPQRKSSKI
;
A
#
# COMPACT_ATOMS: atom_id res chain seq x y z
N MET A 1 19.80 6.33 25.15
CA MET A 1 18.67 6.71 24.26
C MET A 1 17.82 7.85 24.86
N PHE A 2 18.43 8.79 25.60
CA PHE A 2 17.71 9.89 26.29
C PHE A 2 18.23 11.30 25.96
N ALA A 3 19.35 11.43 25.25
CA ALA A 3 19.96 12.74 24.95
C ALA A 3 19.15 13.59 23.94
N TYR A 4 18.30 12.97 23.12
CA TYR A 4 17.45 13.67 22.15
C TYR A 4 16.16 14.25 22.75
N SER A 5 15.84 13.96 24.01
CA SER A 5 14.56 14.37 24.58
C SER A 5 14.46 15.87 24.78
N ASP A 6 15.51 16.53 25.26
CA ASP A 6 15.40 17.92 25.72
C ASP A 6 15.62 18.92 24.58
N GLU A 7 16.51 18.62 23.63
CA GLU A 7 16.65 19.39 22.37
C GLU A 7 15.38 19.30 21.52
N ILE A 8 14.76 18.13 21.40
CA ILE A 8 13.52 17.98 20.63
C ILE A 8 12.34 18.63 21.37
N LYS A 9 12.31 18.57 22.71
CA LYS A 9 11.32 19.33 23.50
C LYS A 9 11.53 20.83 23.34
N GLU A 10 12.76 21.32 23.31
CA GLU A 10 13.06 22.73 23.02
C GLU A 10 12.67 23.10 21.60
N MET A 11 12.98 22.30 20.59
CA MET A 11 12.56 22.54 19.20
C MET A 11 11.03 22.59 19.08
N ILE A 12 10.33 21.63 19.70
CA ILE A 12 8.86 21.63 19.78
C ILE A 12 8.38 22.90 20.50
N ARG A 13 9.02 23.30 21.60
CA ARG A 13 8.67 24.50 22.38
C ARG A 13 8.88 25.78 21.57
N THR A 14 10.00 25.92 20.86
CA THR A 14 10.26 27.04 19.94
C THR A 14 9.32 27.05 18.74
N ASP A 15 8.84 25.89 18.31
CA ASP A 15 7.88 25.79 17.20
C ASP A 15 6.41 25.94 17.63
N THR A 16 6.10 25.90 18.94
CA THR A 16 4.74 25.95 19.51
C THR A 16 4.41 27.19 20.35
N ILE A 17 5.38 28.08 20.62
CA ILE A 17 5.15 29.43 21.19
C ILE A 17 5.02 30.39 19.99
N GLU A 18 3.93 31.12 19.72
CA GLU A 18 2.99 31.88 20.57
C GLU A 18 1.52 31.73 20.13
N PRO A 19 0.56 31.99 21.05
CA PRO A 19 -0.63 32.76 20.72
C PRO A 19 -0.62 34.08 21.50
N GLN A 20 -0.50 35.21 20.81
CA GLN A 20 -1.06 36.45 21.33
C GLN A 20 -2.59 36.35 21.19
N ASN A 21 -3.28 36.51 22.31
CA ASN A 21 -4.72 36.60 22.40
C ASN A 21 -5.22 37.78 21.54
N GLU A 22 -5.87 37.49 20.43
CA GLU A 22 -6.87 38.38 19.85
C GLU A 22 -8.16 37.61 19.57
N ASN A 23 -9.16 37.90 20.39
CA ASN A 23 -10.55 37.51 20.14
C ASN A 23 -11.00 38.09 18.80
N LYS A 24 -11.25 37.25 17.81
CA LYS A 24 -12.16 37.56 16.69
C LYS A 24 -13.15 36.42 16.52
N THR A 25 -14.38 36.72 16.91
CA THR A 25 -15.59 36.04 16.49
C THR A 25 -15.69 36.12 14.96
N VAL A 26 -15.76 34.95 14.30
CA VAL A 26 -16.22 34.83 12.92
C VAL A 26 -17.29 33.75 12.92
N GLU A 27 -18.51 34.16 12.60
CA GLU A 27 -19.62 33.28 12.28
C GLU A 27 -19.36 32.66 10.90
N GLU A 28 -19.44 31.34 10.78
CA GLU A 28 -19.45 30.65 9.48
C GLU A 28 -20.80 29.96 9.28
N GLU A 29 -21.45 30.35 8.17
CA GLU A 29 -22.70 29.84 7.65
C GLU A 29 -22.59 28.36 7.24
N LYS A 30 -23.63 27.59 7.60
CA LYS A 30 -23.85 26.22 7.15
C LYS A 30 -24.25 26.21 5.67
N THR A 31 -23.67 25.29 4.92
CA THR A 31 -24.31 24.73 3.72
C THR A 31 -24.35 23.20 3.84
N ASP A 32 -25.56 22.67 3.85
CA ASP A 32 -25.89 21.25 3.93
C ASP A 32 -25.69 20.57 2.57
N SER A 33 -25.12 19.37 2.59
CA SER A 33 -25.44 18.34 1.59
C SER A 33 -25.20 16.95 2.19
N GLU A 34 -26.30 16.31 2.59
CA GLU A 34 -26.37 14.90 3.01
C GLU A 34 -26.28 13.96 1.80
N VAL A 35 -25.56 12.83 1.95
CA VAL A 35 -26.05 11.48 1.61
C VAL A 35 -25.38 10.45 2.53
N ALA A 36 -26.21 9.54 3.07
CA ALA A 36 -26.01 8.61 4.17
C ALA A 36 -25.06 7.42 3.92
N ASP A 37 -24.42 6.92 4.99
CA ASP A 37 -24.54 5.49 5.39
C ASP A 37 -24.06 5.23 6.85
N GLY A 38 -24.95 4.73 7.71
CA GLY A 38 -24.64 3.56 8.54
C GLY A 38 -23.80 3.65 9.82
N ALA A 39 -23.79 4.77 10.54
CA ALA A 39 -23.64 4.87 12.01
C ALA A 39 -24.21 6.25 12.39
N THR A 40 -24.86 6.43 13.55
CA THR A 40 -25.34 7.77 13.92
C THR A 40 -24.14 8.72 13.92
N ASP A 41 -24.21 9.76 13.08
CA ASP A 41 -23.12 10.73 12.93
C ASP A 41 -22.75 11.36 14.27
N GLU A 42 -23.69 11.43 15.21
CA GLU A 42 -23.49 11.92 16.57
C GLU A 42 -22.64 10.99 17.45
N GLU A 43 -22.85 9.67 17.46
CA GLU A 43 -22.02 8.75 18.28
C GLU A 43 -20.58 8.68 17.76
N THR A 44 -20.40 8.71 16.44
CA THR A 44 -19.08 8.69 15.80
C THR A 44 -18.33 10.00 16.03
N LYS A 45 -19.07 11.13 16.12
CA LYS A 45 -18.53 12.46 16.40
C LYS A 45 -18.20 12.65 17.88
N GLU A 46 -19.05 12.19 18.80
CA GLU A 46 -18.77 12.17 20.24
C GLU A 46 -17.56 11.28 20.58
N LEU A 47 -17.43 10.11 19.95
CA LEU A 47 -16.27 9.22 20.15
C LEU A 47 -14.97 9.87 19.65
N LYS A 48 -15.00 10.55 18.51
CA LYS A 48 -13.85 11.33 18.00
C LYS A 48 -13.55 12.52 18.91
N GLU A 49 -14.55 13.28 19.36
CA GLU A 49 -14.36 14.44 20.24
C GLU A 49 -13.73 14.04 21.58
N ARG A 50 -14.11 12.89 22.15
CA ARG A 50 -13.46 12.33 23.35
C ARG A 50 -12.02 11.87 23.07
N GLU A 51 -11.75 11.27 21.91
CA GLU A 51 -10.42 10.77 21.50
C GLU A 51 -9.40 11.91 21.28
N TYR A 52 -9.85 13.09 20.82
CA TYR A 52 -9.00 14.26 20.53
C TYR A 52 -9.05 15.37 21.61
N SER A 53 -9.65 15.09 22.77
CA SER A 53 -9.83 16.06 23.87
C SER A 53 -8.52 16.54 24.50
N HIS A 54 -7.41 15.81 24.34
CA HIS A 54 -6.14 16.16 24.97
C HIS A 54 -5.46 17.39 24.33
N PRO A 55 -4.93 18.35 25.11
CA PRO A 55 -4.31 19.59 24.61
C PRO A 55 -3.22 19.39 23.54
N VAL A 56 -2.49 18.27 23.60
CA VAL A 56 -1.46 17.91 22.60
C VAL A 56 -1.99 17.91 21.17
N TYR A 57 -3.26 17.53 20.95
CA TYR A 57 -3.83 17.50 19.60
C TYR A 57 -4.04 18.90 19.03
N LYS A 58 -4.37 19.88 19.87
CA LYS A 58 -4.42 21.30 19.46
C LYS A 58 -3.03 21.80 19.07
N GLN A 59 -2.00 21.44 19.84
CA GLN A 59 -0.61 21.80 19.51
C GLN A 59 -0.15 21.15 18.20
N ILE A 60 -0.48 19.88 17.97
CA ILE A 60 -0.21 19.17 16.71
C ILE A 60 -0.92 19.86 15.54
N ALA A 61 -2.18 20.27 15.71
CA ALA A 61 -2.93 20.98 14.67
C ALA A 61 -2.28 22.33 14.31
N PHE A 62 -1.88 23.12 15.31
CA PHE A 62 -1.15 24.38 15.11
C PHE A 62 0.16 24.16 14.35
N LEU A 63 0.97 23.19 14.79
CA LEU A 63 2.23 22.85 14.14
C LEU A 63 2.03 22.36 12.70
N ASN A 64 0.97 21.59 12.44
CA ASN A 64 0.61 21.18 11.08
C ASN A 64 0.30 22.38 10.17
N GLY A 65 -0.36 23.41 10.72
CA GLY A 65 -0.62 24.68 10.05
C GLY A 65 0.67 25.42 9.71
N LYS A 66 1.62 25.50 10.66
CA LYS A 66 2.95 26.08 10.42
C LYS A 66 3.74 25.31 9.36
N ILE A 67 3.75 23.99 9.40
CA ILE A 67 4.46 23.15 8.40
C ILE A 67 3.85 23.33 7.00
N ASN A 68 2.54 23.59 6.90
CA ASN A 68 1.89 23.87 5.62
C ASN A 68 2.38 25.16 4.95
N SER A 69 2.85 26.15 5.71
CA SER A 69 3.35 27.42 5.17
C SER A 69 4.83 27.41 4.81
N TYR A 70 5.63 26.47 5.35
CA TYR A 70 7.06 26.35 5.03
C TYR A 70 7.30 26.23 3.52
N SER A 71 8.40 26.69 2.99
CA SER A 71 8.87 26.37 1.63
C SER A 71 9.48 24.96 1.56
N LYS A 72 9.80 24.47 0.36
CA LYS A 72 10.54 23.19 0.21
C LYS A 72 11.92 23.26 0.88
N ALA A 73 12.61 24.40 0.77
CA ALA A 73 13.92 24.59 1.37
C ALA A 73 13.87 24.56 2.90
N GLU A 74 12.86 25.19 3.51
CA GLU A 74 12.64 25.16 4.96
C GLU A 74 12.31 23.74 5.44
N LEU A 75 11.48 22.99 4.71
CA LEU A 75 11.22 21.57 5.04
C LEU A 75 12.50 20.74 5.02
N ILE A 76 13.32 20.89 3.97
CA ILE A 76 14.61 20.18 3.87
C ILE A 76 15.52 20.56 5.05
N LYS A 77 15.61 21.85 5.40
CA LYS A 77 16.41 22.32 6.54
C LYS A 77 15.95 21.64 7.84
N ASN A 78 14.65 21.65 8.13
CA ASN A 78 14.09 21.02 9.33
C ASN A 78 14.32 19.50 9.36
N LEU A 79 14.10 18.81 8.24
CA LEU A 79 14.33 17.37 8.14
C LEU A 79 15.82 17.01 8.34
N LYS A 80 16.75 17.80 7.78
CA LYS A 80 18.20 17.63 8.01
C LYS A 80 18.57 17.75 9.48
N MET A 81 18.02 18.76 10.18
CA MET A 81 18.26 18.94 11.62
C MET A 81 17.80 17.72 12.43
N LEU A 82 16.70 17.09 12.01
CA LEU A 82 16.15 15.87 12.62
C LEU A 82 16.80 14.58 12.13
N LYS A 83 17.83 14.66 11.26
CA LYS A 83 18.48 13.51 10.60
C LYS A 83 17.48 12.61 9.85
N LEU A 84 16.43 13.20 9.31
CA LEU A 84 15.45 12.54 8.47
C LEU A 84 15.83 12.69 6.99
N ASP A 85 15.35 11.75 6.20
CA ASP A 85 15.48 11.77 4.75
C ASP A 85 14.89 13.06 4.14
N THR A 86 15.57 13.63 3.15
CA THR A 86 15.21 14.92 2.53
C THR A 86 14.77 14.79 1.07
N ASP A 87 14.56 13.57 0.59
CA ASP A 87 14.14 13.30 -0.78
C ASP A 87 12.62 13.38 -0.91
N GLY A 88 12.21 13.86 -2.08
CA GLY A 88 10.82 13.93 -2.49
C GLY A 88 10.32 15.33 -2.84
N SER A 89 9.04 15.34 -3.20
CA SER A 89 8.27 16.55 -3.43
C SER A 89 8.02 17.29 -2.13
N ARG A 90 7.60 18.55 -2.24
CA ARG A 90 7.21 19.36 -1.07
C ARG A 90 6.19 18.65 -0.18
N SER A 91 5.16 18.03 -0.77
CA SER A 91 4.08 17.37 -0.02
C SER A 91 4.58 16.14 0.76
N VAL A 92 5.48 15.35 0.17
CA VAL A 92 6.12 14.20 0.82
C VAL A 92 6.95 14.67 2.03
N LEU A 93 7.79 15.69 1.83
CA LEU A 93 8.60 16.26 2.92
C LEU A 93 7.74 16.84 4.05
N ALA A 94 6.67 17.55 3.72
CA ALA A 94 5.73 18.11 4.70
C ALA A 94 5.06 16.99 5.50
N LYS A 95 4.59 15.93 4.83
CA LYS A 95 3.97 14.78 5.49
C LYS A 95 4.94 14.08 6.43
N ARG A 96 6.19 13.85 5.99
CA ARG A 96 7.26 13.25 6.81
C ARG A 96 7.49 14.04 8.09
N LEU A 97 7.64 15.36 7.98
CA LEU A 97 7.86 16.24 9.13
C LEU A 97 6.68 16.24 10.11
N LYS A 98 5.44 16.34 9.58
CA LYS A 98 4.22 16.26 10.41
C LYS A 98 4.11 14.93 11.15
N THR A 99 4.37 13.81 10.46
CA THR A 99 4.29 12.48 11.08
C THR A 99 5.34 12.32 12.18
N PHE A 100 6.57 12.81 11.97
CA PHE A 100 7.62 12.80 12.98
C PHE A 100 7.21 13.58 14.24
N TYR A 101 6.75 14.82 14.08
CA TYR A 101 6.34 15.64 15.22
C TYR A 101 5.10 15.08 15.91
N LYS A 102 4.07 14.65 15.17
CA LYS A 102 2.90 13.98 15.74
C LYS A 102 3.33 12.80 16.64
N LYS A 103 4.16 11.91 16.11
CA LYS A 103 4.65 10.73 16.85
C LYS A 103 5.42 11.12 18.10
N THR A 104 6.31 12.11 17.98
CA THR A 104 7.14 12.58 19.09
C THR A 104 6.30 13.22 20.18
N MET A 105 5.38 14.11 19.84
CA MET A 105 4.53 14.83 20.80
C MET A 105 3.58 13.88 21.55
N LEU A 106 3.00 12.90 20.85
CA LEU A 106 2.17 11.87 21.47
C LEU A 106 2.97 11.02 22.46
N ASN A 107 4.17 10.58 22.05
CA ASN A 107 5.07 9.81 22.92
C ASN A 107 5.47 10.60 24.18
N VAL A 108 5.84 11.88 24.04
CA VAL A 108 6.22 12.75 25.16
C VAL A 108 5.04 13.02 26.10
N SER A 109 3.82 13.13 25.56
CA SER A 109 2.61 13.38 26.36
C SER A 109 2.08 12.13 27.07
N GLY A 110 2.74 10.98 26.93
CA GLY A 110 2.26 9.71 27.50
C GLY A 110 0.95 9.21 26.88
N ILE A 111 0.45 9.88 25.83
CA ILE A 111 -0.72 9.43 25.09
C ILE A 111 -0.26 8.35 24.14
N GLN A 112 -0.48 7.12 24.58
CA GLN A 112 -0.60 6.02 23.65
C GLN A 112 -1.92 6.25 22.92
N GLU A 113 -1.90 6.34 21.58
CA GLU A 113 -3.15 6.22 20.83
C GLU A 113 -3.87 4.98 21.39
N GLN A 114 -5.09 5.14 21.92
CA GLN A 114 -5.93 4.08 22.51
C GLN A 114 -6.37 3.02 21.46
N ASN A 115 -5.64 2.93 20.35
CA ASN A 115 -5.66 1.86 19.38
C ASN A 115 -4.25 1.25 19.24
N GLY A 116 -3.77 0.65 20.34
CA GLY A 116 -2.86 -0.51 20.30
C GLY A 116 -1.35 -0.24 20.24
N SER A 117 -0.74 -0.05 21.42
CA SER A 117 0.68 -0.31 21.74
C SER A 117 1.72 0.58 21.05
N SER A 118 2.55 1.23 21.88
CA SER A 118 3.66 2.19 21.66
C SER A 118 4.78 1.85 20.66
N LYS A 119 4.56 0.94 19.71
CA LYS A 119 5.38 0.73 18.53
C LYS A 119 4.48 1.05 17.35
N ILE A 120 5.00 1.68 16.28
CA ILE A 120 4.37 1.49 14.96
C ILE A 120 4.34 -0.03 14.80
N ARG A 121 3.20 -0.67 15.04
CA ARG A 121 3.10 -2.12 14.92
C ARG A 121 3.27 -2.35 13.43
N ILE A 122 4.48 -2.75 13.05
CA ILE A 122 4.69 -3.51 11.84
C ILE A 122 3.72 -4.68 11.95
N LEU A 123 2.65 -4.61 11.16
CA LEU A 123 1.52 -5.54 11.28
C LEU A 123 1.82 -6.88 10.62
N PHE A 124 2.76 -6.87 9.69
CA PHE A 124 3.26 -8.04 8.98
C PHE A 124 4.76 -8.05 9.05
N ASP A 125 5.37 -9.20 9.30
CA ASP A 125 6.83 -9.35 9.26
C ASP A 125 7.38 -9.09 7.85
N PHE A 126 6.59 -9.44 6.83
CA PHE A 126 6.94 -9.29 5.42
C PHE A 126 5.80 -8.73 4.55
N TYR A 127 6.19 -8.02 3.49
CA TYR A 127 5.33 -7.76 2.34
C TYR A 127 5.82 -8.57 1.15
N VAL A 128 4.89 -9.15 0.40
CA VAL A 128 5.16 -9.81 -0.88
C VAL A 128 4.51 -8.95 -1.96
N ILE A 129 5.34 -8.20 -2.68
CA ILE A 129 4.90 -7.28 -3.72
C ILE A 129 4.78 -8.05 -5.03
N ILE A 130 3.63 -7.98 -5.70
CA ILE A 130 3.35 -8.66 -6.98
C ILE A 130 2.80 -7.63 -7.97
N ASP A 131 3.25 -7.72 -9.22
CA ASP A 131 2.75 -6.95 -10.36
C ASP A 131 2.76 -7.84 -11.60
N TYR A 132 1.61 -8.40 -11.98
CA TYR A 132 1.55 -9.36 -13.08
C TYR A 132 1.60 -8.66 -14.43
N GLU A 133 2.31 -9.25 -15.38
CA GLU A 133 2.06 -8.97 -16.79
C GLU A 133 1.10 -10.00 -17.35
N ALA A 134 0.24 -9.58 -18.27
CA ALA A 134 -0.77 -10.40 -18.89
C ALA A 134 -0.84 -10.17 -20.40
N THR A 135 -1.33 -11.17 -21.14
CA THR A 135 -1.64 -11.00 -22.56
C THR A 135 -2.58 -9.81 -22.75
N CYS A 136 -2.36 -9.05 -23.83
CA CYS A 136 -3.16 -7.87 -24.14
C CYS A 136 -3.18 -7.58 -25.64
N GLU A 137 -4.15 -6.75 -26.05
CA GLU A 137 -4.30 -6.25 -27.41
C GLU A 137 -4.39 -4.72 -27.38
N LEU A 138 -3.99 -4.08 -28.49
CA LEU A 138 -4.01 -2.61 -28.61
C LEU A 138 -5.44 -2.06 -28.51
N LEU A 139 -6.39 -2.68 -29.22
CA LEU A 139 -7.79 -2.33 -29.15
C LEU A 139 -8.43 -3.07 -27.98
N ARG A 140 -9.05 -2.33 -27.07
CA ARG A 140 -9.76 -2.90 -25.92
C ARG A 140 -11.01 -3.64 -26.39
N ASN A 141 -10.84 -4.90 -26.74
CA ASN A 141 -11.93 -5.83 -26.95
C ASN A 141 -12.41 -6.38 -25.60
N SER A 142 -13.68 -6.19 -25.26
CA SER A 142 -14.26 -6.70 -24.01
C SER A 142 -14.22 -8.22 -23.89
N ASP A 143 -14.13 -8.91 -25.03
CA ASP A 143 -14.14 -10.38 -25.10
C ASP A 143 -12.72 -10.98 -25.01
N PHE A 144 -11.68 -10.14 -25.06
CA PHE A 144 -10.30 -10.61 -24.96
C PHE A 144 -10.01 -11.09 -23.53
N LYS A 145 -9.75 -12.39 -23.40
CA LYS A 145 -9.44 -13.03 -22.12
C LYS A 145 -7.95 -13.01 -21.87
N GLN A 146 -7.54 -12.16 -20.96
CA GLN A 146 -6.14 -12.01 -20.56
C GLN A 146 -5.66 -13.23 -19.76
N GLU A 147 -4.44 -13.64 -20.02
CA GLU A 147 -3.72 -14.70 -19.30
C GLU A 147 -2.43 -14.12 -18.71
N ILE A 148 -2.08 -14.50 -17.48
CA ILE A 148 -0.83 -14.08 -16.84
C ILE A 148 0.34 -14.67 -17.64
N ILE A 149 1.30 -13.83 -18.02
CA ILE A 149 2.51 -14.20 -18.78
C ILE A 149 3.81 -13.87 -18.03
N GLU A 150 3.77 -13.05 -16.97
CA GLU A 150 4.85 -12.87 -16.01
C GLU A 150 4.29 -12.92 -14.58
N PHE A 151 4.92 -13.73 -13.72
CA PHE A 151 4.64 -13.83 -12.29
C PHE A 151 5.89 -13.43 -11.51
N PRO A 152 6.03 -12.13 -11.17
CA PRO A 152 7.08 -11.65 -10.30
C PRO A 152 6.60 -11.56 -8.85
N ALA A 153 7.55 -11.64 -7.91
CA ALA A 153 7.32 -11.22 -6.54
C ALA A 153 8.59 -10.67 -5.89
N VAL A 154 8.46 -9.58 -5.13
CA VAL A 154 9.55 -9.01 -4.32
C VAL A 154 9.23 -9.18 -2.84
N LEU A 155 10.13 -9.81 -2.08
CA LEU A 155 9.97 -10.01 -0.64
C LEU A 155 10.63 -8.88 0.14
N LEU A 156 9.84 -8.08 0.84
CA LEU A 156 10.32 -6.97 1.67
C LEU A 156 10.15 -7.32 3.15
N ASN A 157 11.23 -7.22 3.92
CA ASN A 157 11.19 -7.35 5.38
C ASN A 157 10.81 -6.03 6.03
N CYS A 158 9.69 -6.02 6.75
CA CYS A 158 9.11 -4.78 7.28
C CYS A 158 9.90 -4.20 8.47
N GLN A 159 10.62 -5.03 9.21
CA GLN A 159 11.45 -4.58 10.35
C GLN A 159 12.71 -3.86 9.87
N LYS A 160 13.37 -4.41 8.85
CA LYS A 160 14.57 -3.82 8.26
C LYS A 160 14.24 -2.73 7.24
N GLY A 161 13.06 -2.80 6.62
CA GLY A 161 12.68 -1.95 5.49
C GLY A 161 13.51 -2.25 4.25
N GLU A 162 13.87 -3.52 4.03
CA GLU A 162 14.80 -3.96 2.99
C GLU A 162 14.21 -5.14 2.20
N VAL A 163 14.50 -5.18 0.90
CA VAL A 163 14.22 -6.33 0.04
C VAL A 163 15.16 -7.48 0.45
N GLN A 164 14.62 -8.69 0.63
CA GLN A 164 15.38 -9.87 1.04
C GLN A 164 15.50 -10.94 -0.04
N ASP A 165 14.54 -10.99 -0.95
CA ASP A 165 14.55 -11.96 -2.04
C ASP A 165 13.58 -11.55 -3.14
N GLU A 166 13.72 -12.19 -4.29
CA GLU A 166 12.85 -11.99 -5.44
C GLU A 166 12.50 -13.35 -6.06
N PHE A 167 11.30 -13.44 -6.61
CA PHE A 167 10.83 -14.55 -7.43
C PHE A 167 10.42 -13.99 -8.79
N ARG A 168 10.71 -14.71 -9.87
CA ARG A 168 10.26 -14.39 -11.21
C ARG A 168 10.08 -15.67 -12.00
N SER A 169 8.95 -15.79 -12.67
CA SER A 169 8.75 -16.78 -13.73
C SER A 169 7.91 -16.17 -14.83
N TYR A 170 8.19 -16.52 -16.07
CA TYR A 170 7.21 -16.37 -17.13
C TYR A 170 6.17 -17.49 -17.04
N CYS A 171 5.00 -17.25 -17.62
CA CYS A 171 3.89 -18.19 -17.68
C CYS A 171 3.51 -18.40 -19.14
N ARG A 172 3.36 -19.65 -19.56
CA ARG A 172 2.90 -19.96 -20.91
C ARG A 172 1.37 -19.81 -21.00
N PRO A 173 0.84 -18.88 -21.83
CA PRO A 173 -0.60 -18.78 -22.09
C PRO A 173 -1.07 -19.97 -22.93
N VAL A 174 -2.31 -20.42 -22.68
CA VAL A 174 -2.91 -21.59 -23.34
C VAL A 174 -4.06 -21.18 -24.26
N LEU A 175 -4.85 -20.19 -23.86
CA LEU A 175 -5.99 -19.72 -24.64
C LEU A 175 -5.54 -18.85 -25.81
N ASN A 176 -4.62 -17.92 -25.56
CA ASN A 176 -4.03 -17.02 -26.55
C ASN A 176 -2.50 -17.23 -26.55
N PRO A 177 -2.00 -18.34 -27.11
CA PRO A 177 -0.59 -18.72 -27.02
C PRO A 177 0.35 -17.78 -27.79
N LEU A 178 -0.16 -17.10 -28.82
CA LEU A 178 0.61 -16.14 -29.61
C LEU A 178 0.44 -14.74 -29.03
N LEU A 179 1.54 -14.13 -28.58
CA LEU A 179 1.55 -12.75 -28.10
C LEU A 179 1.30 -11.80 -29.27
N THR A 180 0.51 -10.77 -29.04
CA THR A 180 0.40 -9.67 -30.00
C THR A 180 1.68 -8.84 -30.03
N GLU A 181 1.92 -8.16 -31.16
CA GLU A 181 3.02 -7.21 -31.28
C GLU A 181 2.94 -6.13 -30.19
N PHE A 182 1.75 -5.58 -29.97
CA PHE A 182 1.49 -4.61 -28.89
C PHE A 182 1.86 -5.16 -27.51
N CYS A 183 1.50 -6.41 -27.19
CA CYS A 183 1.84 -7.02 -25.91
C CYS A 183 3.35 -7.16 -25.73
N THR A 184 4.04 -7.59 -26.79
CA THR A 184 5.50 -7.73 -26.82
C THR A 184 6.19 -6.37 -26.66
N GLU A 185 5.75 -5.35 -27.39
CA GLU A 185 6.27 -3.98 -27.29
C GLU A 185 6.00 -3.35 -25.93
N LEU A 186 4.81 -3.55 -25.37
CA LEU A 186 4.42 -3.00 -24.08
C LEU A 186 5.25 -3.66 -22.97
N THR A 187 5.27 -4.99 -22.89
CA THR A 187 5.84 -5.73 -21.76
C THR A 187 7.32 -6.07 -21.90
N GLY A 188 7.82 -6.11 -23.14
CA GLY A 188 9.17 -6.57 -23.46
C GLY A 188 9.32 -8.09 -23.39
N ILE A 189 8.25 -8.83 -23.13
CA ILE A 189 8.23 -10.30 -23.10
C ILE A 189 8.12 -10.81 -24.53
N THR A 190 9.06 -11.67 -24.93
CA THR A 190 9.10 -12.24 -26.27
C THR A 190 8.26 -13.52 -26.36
N GLN A 191 7.90 -13.91 -27.58
CA GLN A 191 7.22 -15.19 -27.81
C GLN A 191 8.04 -16.37 -27.28
N ASN A 192 9.37 -16.34 -27.43
CA ASN A 192 10.24 -17.40 -26.91
C ASN A 192 10.21 -17.52 -25.38
N ASP A 193 10.07 -16.38 -24.67
CA ASP A 193 9.96 -16.38 -23.21
C ASP A 193 8.71 -17.14 -22.74
N VAL A 194 7.58 -16.96 -23.43
CA VAL A 194 6.33 -17.67 -23.09
C VAL A 194 6.25 -19.09 -23.66
N ASP A 195 6.85 -19.37 -24.82
CA ASP A 195 6.84 -20.71 -25.42
C ASP A 195 7.56 -21.74 -24.54
N THR A 196 8.67 -21.31 -23.94
CA THR A 196 9.53 -22.13 -23.06
C THR A 196 9.12 -22.08 -21.60
N ALA A 197 8.16 -21.22 -21.25
CA ALA A 197 7.68 -21.06 -19.89
C ALA A 197 6.84 -22.27 -19.40
N PRO A 198 6.87 -22.53 -18.09
CA PRO A 198 5.93 -23.45 -17.45
C PRO A 198 4.49 -22.90 -17.51
N LEU A 199 3.50 -23.79 -17.34
CA LEU A 199 2.10 -23.39 -17.20
C LEU A 199 1.88 -22.63 -15.90
N PHE A 200 0.86 -21.77 -15.87
CA PHE A 200 0.52 -20.98 -14.68
C PHE A 200 0.40 -21.81 -13.39
N THR A 201 -0.17 -23.02 -13.45
CA THR A 201 -0.33 -23.89 -12.28
C THR A 201 1.00 -24.40 -11.71
N GLU A 202 2.00 -24.61 -12.56
CA GLU A 202 3.36 -25.00 -12.19
C GLU A 202 4.12 -23.80 -11.59
N VAL A 203 3.94 -22.61 -12.18
CA VAL A 203 4.48 -21.35 -11.64
C VAL A 203 3.91 -21.03 -10.27
N LEU A 204 2.60 -21.13 -10.10
CA LEU A 204 1.94 -20.91 -8.81
C LEU A 204 2.46 -21.90 -7.76
N THR A 205 2.69 -23.16 -8.13
CA THR A 205 3.28 -24.16 -7.23
C THR A 205 4.69 -23.75 -6.82
N SER A 206 5.53 -23.34 -7.77
CA SER A 206 6.91 -22.87 -7.51
C SER A 206 6.93 -21.62 -6.62
N PHE A 207 5.98 -20.70 -6.83
CA PHE A 207 5.81 -19.51 -6.01
C PHE A 207 5.40 -19.87 -4.57
N GLU A 208 4.44 -20.77 -4.38
CA GLU A 208 4.03 -21.24 -3.06
C GLU A 208 5.17 -21.96 -2.32
N GLU A 209 5.97 -22.76 -3.01
CA GLU A 209 7.19 -23.38 -2.47
C GLU A 209 8.21 -22.33 -2.03
N TRP A 210 8.39 -21.27 -2.82
CA TRP A 210 9.25 -20.14 -2.46
C TRP A 210 8.74 -19.44 -1.18
N LEU A 211 7.43 -19.17 -1.05
CA LEU A 211 6.84 -18.63 0.18
C LEU A 211 7.07 -19.55 1.39
N GLN A 212 6.88 -20.86 1.21
CA GLN A 212 7.05 -21.86 2.27
C GLN A 212 8.52 -21.97 2.72
N LYS A 213 9.48 -21.94 1.79
CA LYS A 213 10.92 -21.92 2.09
C LYS A 213 11.31 -20.73 2.97
N LYS A 214 10.63 -19.59 2.80
CA LYS A 214 10.77 -18.38 3.61
C LYS A 214 9.95 -18.40 4.90
N LYS A 215 9.19 -19.47 5.15
CA LYS A 215 8.34 -19.68 6.34
C LYS A 215 7.24 -18.62 6.48
N LEU A 216 6.79 -18.07 5.36
CA LEU A 216 5.72 -17.09 5.32
C LEU A 216 4.38 -17.79 5.59
N GLY A 217 3.56 -17.19 6.44
CA GLY A 217 2.29 -17.74 6.90
C GLY A 217 2.36 -18.84 7.95
N THR A 218 3.56 -19.33 8.26
CA THR A 218 3.79 -20.30 9.34
C THR A 218 4.56 -19.66 10.49
N LYS A 219 5.80 -19.25 10.26
CA LYS A 219 6.63 -18.56 11.25
C LYS A 219 6.45 -17.04 11.19
N TYR A 220 6.37 -16.49 9.98
CA TYR A 220 6.31 -15.05 9.74
C TYR A 220 4.99 -14.67 9.10
N SER A 221 4.36 -13.63 9.61
CA SER A 221 3.20 -13.02 8.99
C SER A 221 3.59 -12.30 7.70
N PHE A 222 2.70 -12.31 6.71
CA PHE A 222 2.90 -11.55 5.47
C PHE A 222 1.58 -11.05 4.90
N ALA A 223 1.69 -10.10 3.97
CA ALA A 223 0.58 -9.63 3.16
C ALA A 223 1.02 -9.40 1.71
N ILE A 224 0.10 -9.64 0.77
CA ILE A 224 0.28 -9.30 -0.64
C ILE A 224 0.10 -7.79 -0.83
N VAL A 225 0.98 -7.18 -1.63
CA VAL A 225 0.94 -5.76 -2.02
C VAL A 225 0.94 -5.66 -3.55
N THR A 226 0.09 -4.79 -4.10
CA THR A 226 -0.07 -4.59 -5.55
C THR A 226 -0.24 -3.11 -5.90
N ASP A 227 0.01 -2.73 -7.16
CA ASP A 227 -0.21 -1.38 -7.69
C ASP A 227 -1.64 -1.16 -8.23
N GLY A 228 -2.63 -1.56 -7.44
CA GLY A 228 -4.03 -1.44 -7.81
C GLY A 228 -4.84 -2.71 -7.54
N PRO A 229 -6.12 -2.72 -7.94
CA PRO A 229 -7.00 -3.86 -7.71
C PRO A 229 -6.89 -4.95 -8.79
N TRP A 230 -6.18 -4.70 -9.89
CA TRP A 230 -6.25 -5.54 -11.09
C TRP A 230 -5.54 -6.88 -10.91
N ASP A 231 -4.37 -6.90 -10.29
CA ASP A 231 -3.59 -8.13 -10.11
C ASP A 231 -4.38 -9.25 -9.44
N MET A 232 -5.01 -8.95 -8.30
CA MET A 232 -5.77 -9.93 -7.54
C MET A 232 -7.22 -10.02 -8.03
N GLY A 233 -7.85 -8.87 -8.27
CA GLY A 233 -9.27 -8.77 -8.57
C GLY A 233 -9.66 -9.16 -10.00
N HIS A 234 -8.70 -9.13 -10.93
CA HIS A 234 -8.90 -9.42 -12.36
C HIS A 234 -7.95 -10.49 -12.88
N PHE A 235 -6.62 -10.27 -12.86
CA PHE A 235 -5.65 -11.17 -13.49
C PHE A 235 -5.61 -12.54 -12.81
N LEU A 236 -5.27 -12.60 -11.52
CA LEU A 236 -5.22 -13.85 -10.78
C LEU A 236 -6.59 -14.54 -10.73
N LYS A 237 -7.66 -13.77 -10.53
CA LYS A 237 -9.03 -14.30 -10.51
C LYS A 237 -9.39 -15.01 -11.82
N SER A 238 -9.14 -14.35 -12.94
CA SER A 238 -9.43 -14.88 -14.28
C SER A 238 -8.52 -16.07 -14.60
N GLN A 239 -7.24 -15.98 -14.26
CA GLN A 239 -6.27 -17.04 -14.50
C GLN A 239 -6.60 -18.32 -13.69
N CYS A 240 -7.01 -18.19 -12.42
CA CYS A 240 -7.48 -19.32 -11.62
C CYS A 240 -8.70 -20.00 -12.25
N ALA A 241 -9.67 -19.20 -12.73
CA ALA A 241 -10.86 -19.73 -13.42
C ALA A 241 -10.50 -20.45 -14.73
N LEU A 242 -9.63 -19.86 -15.55
CA LEU A 242 -9.13 -20.47 -16.79
C LEU A 242 -8.36 -21.77 -16.52
N SER A 243 -7.58 -21.81 -15.44
CA SER A 243 -6.77 -22.97 -15.06
C SER A 243 -7.55 -24.02 -14.26
N ASN A 244 -8.85 -23.79 -14.02
CA ASN A 244 -9.72 -24.64 -13.19
C ASN A 244 -9.14 -24.96 -11.80
N ILE A 245 -8.61 -23.93 -11.12
CA ILE A 245 -8.11 -24.05 -9.75
C ILE A 245 -8.82 -23.08 -8.81
N GLU A 246 -8.83 -23.42 -7.52
CA GLU A 246 -9.32 -22.50 -6.49
C GLU A 246 -8.43 -21.26 -6.38
N PHE A 247 -9.07 -20.12 -6.11
CA PHE A 247 -8.35 -18.87 -5.85
C PHE A 247 -7.58 -18.97 -4.52
N PRO A 248 -6.26 -18.70 -4.50
CA PRO A 248 -5.46 -18.84 -3.28
C PRO A 248 -5.97 -17.97 -2.15
N THR A 249 -6.26 -18.59 -1.00
CA THR A 249 -6.87 -17.92 0.16
C THR A 249 -6.06 -16.72 0.67
N TYR A 250 -4.73 -16.80 0.56
CA TYR A 250 -3.82 -15.74 1.00
C TYR A 250 -3.78 -14.52 0.07
N CYS A 251 -4.39 -14.61 -1.12
CA CYS A 251 -4.57 -13.49 -2.04
C CYS A 251 -5.95 -12.84 -1.92
N LYS A 252 -6.87 -13.38 -1.09
CA LYS A 252 -8.24 -12.84 -0.97
C LYS A 252 -8.28 -11.44 -0.37
N TYR A 253 -7.25 -11.07 0.38
CA TYR A 253 -7.06 -9.77 0.98
C TYR A 253 -5.67 -9.26 0.59
N TRP A 254 -5.58 -8.02 0.13
CA TRP A 254 -4.32 -7.43 -0.27
C TRP A 254 -4.26 -5.94 0.07
N ILE A 255 -3.06 -5.40 -0.09
CA ILE A 255 -2.76 -3.99 0.07
C ILE A 255 -2.61 -3.39 -1.31
N ASN A 256 -3.60 -2.59 -1.71
CA ASN A 256 -3.45 -1.68 -2.83
C ASN A 256 -2.58 -0.51 -2.37
N ILE A 257 -1.34 -0.45 -2.88
CA ILE A 257 -0.36 0.54 -2.45
C ILE A 257 -0.75 1.94 -2.93
N ARG A 258 -1.46 2.10 -4.07
CA ARG A 258 -1.95 3.39 -4.55
C ARG A 258 -2.87 4.04 -3.54
N LYS A 259 -3.83 3.28 -3.01
CA LYS A 259 -4.74 3.78 -1.96
C LYS A 259 -3.98 4.23 -0.72
N THR A 260 -3.02 3.42 -0.27
CA THR A 260 -2.19 3.76 0.90
C THR A 260 -1.36 5.02 0.65
N PHE A 261 -0.74 5.12 -0.52
CA PHE A 261 0.07 6.26 -0.94
C PHE A 261 -0.76 7.54 -1.01
N SER A 262 -1.87 7.52 -1.75
CA SER A 262 -2.78 8.65 -1.91
C SER A 262 -3.32 9.14 -0.57
N ASN A 263 -3.77 8.23 0.29
CA ASN A 263 -4.29 8.61 1.61
C ASN A 263 -3.20 9.16 2.53
N PHE A 264 -2.00 8.59 2.48
CA PHE A 264 -0.92 9.00 3.37
C PHE A 264 -0.34 10.36 2.96
N TYR A 265 0.01 10.55 1.69
CA TYR A 265 0.58 11.80 1.18
C TYR A 265 -0.45 12.83 0.72
N ASN A 266 -1.74 12.51 0.84
CA ASN A 266 -2.86 13.34 0.40
C ASN A 266 -2.74 13.71 -1.09
N THR A 267 -2.60 12.69 -1.93
CA THR A 267 -2.54 12.85 -3.39
C THR A 267 -3.78 12.26 -4.05
N GLY A 268 -4.07 12.69 -5.28
CA GLY A 268 -5.03 11.98 -6.14
C GLY A 268 -4.51 10.60 -6.56
N LYS A 269 -5.22 9.98 -7.53
CA LYS A 269 -4.74 8.77 -8.21
C LYS A 269 -3.55 9.14 -9.11
N LEU A 270 -2.47 8.38 -8.99
CA LEU A 270 -1.22 8.63 -9.73
C LEU A 270 -0.73 7.34 -10.38
N PRO A 271 -0.06 7.43 -11.55
CA PRO A 271 0.67 6.29 -12.10
C PRO A 271 1.92 6.00 -11.27
N LEU A 272 2.43 4.77 -11.37
CA LEU A 272 3.59 4.29 -10.61
C LEU A 272 4.81 5.22 -10.75
N SER A 273 5.16 5.60 -11.98
CA SER A 273 6.28 6.49 -12.28
C SER A 273 6.18 7.85 -11.55
N THR A 274 4.99 8.43 -11.46
CA THR A 274 4.78 9.68 -10.73
C THR A 274 4.89 9.48 -9.23
N MET A 275 4.41 8.36 -8.67
CA MET A 275 4.62 8.06 -7.25
C MET A 275 6.11 7.94 -6.91
N ILE A 276 6.90 7.30 -7.79
CA ILE A 276 8.36 7.19 -7.66
C ILE A 276 9.05 8.56 -7.69
N GLN A 277 8.67 9.42 -8.63
CA GLN A 277 9.18 10.79 -8.72
C GLN A 277 8.83 11.62 -7.48
N LEU A 278 7.60 11.49 -6.96
CA LEU A 278 7.17 12.22 -5.77
C LEU A 278 7.99 11.84 -4.53
N ILE A 279 8.44 10.59 -4.41
CA ILE A 279 9.32 10.17 -3.30
C ILE A 279 10.80 10.48 -3.54
N GLY A 280 11.13 11.17 -4.64
CA GLY A 280 12.46 11.66 -4.97
C GLY A 280 13.35 10.63 -5.64
N ARG A 281 12.75 9.65 -6.34
CA ARG A 281 13.46 8.61 -7.07
C ARG A 281 13.12 8.67 -8.55
N GLU A 282 13.97 8.05 -9.35
CA GLU A 282 13.70 7.75 -10.76
C GLU A 282 13.27 6.30 -10.88
N PHE A 283 12.37 6.04 -11.83
CA PHE A 283 11.93 4.68 -12.14
C PHE A 283 13.14 3.84 -12.56
N GLN A 284 13.33 2.69 -11.92
CA GLN A 284 14.45 1.79 -12.21
C GLN A 284 14.00 0.63 -13.09
N GLY A 285 14.79 0.30 -14.12
CA GLY A 285 14.47 -0.80 -15.03
C GLY A 285 13.47 -0.40 -16.12
N ARG A 286 12.75 -1.38 -16.66
CA ARG A 286 11.82 -1.21 -17.77
C ARG A 286 10.39 -1.15 -17.25
N ALA A 287 9.66 -0.07 -17.55
CA ALA A 287 8.23 0.00 -17.24
C ALA A 287 7.47 -1.10 -17.99
N HIS A 288 6.47 -1.70 -17.35
CA HIS A 288 5.74 -2.89 -17.83
C HIS A 288 6.62 -4.15 -17.93
N SER A 289 7.75 -4.18 -17.21
CA SER A 289 8.35 -5.46 -16.82
C SER A 289 7.93 -5.71 -15.39
N GLY A 290 7.16 -6.79 -15.14
CA GLY A 290 6.50 -6.97 -13.86
C GLY A 290 7.48 -7.02 -12.68
N LEU A 291 8.68 -7.61 -12.85
CA LEU A 291 9.70 -7.59 -11.79
C LEU A 291 10.25 -6.18 -11.51
N ASP A 292 10.51 -5.38 -12.54
CA ASP A 292 11.01 -4.02 -12.36
C ASP A 292 9.93 -3.11 -11.76
N ASP A 293 8.67 -3.26 -12.17
CA ASP A 293 7.56 -2.55 -11.55
C ASP A 293 7.38 -2.97 -10.07
N ALA A 294 7.44 -4.27 -9.75
CA ALA A 294 7.41 -4.77 -8.37
C ALA A 294 8.55 -4.22 -7.50
N ARG A 295 9.77 -4.06 -8.05
CA ARG A 295 10.89 -3.40 -7.35
C ARG A 295 10.63 -1.92 -7.09
N ASN A 296 10.05 -1.21 -8.06
CA ASN A 296 9.67 0.19 -7.87
C ASN A 296 8.57 0.33 -6.82
N ILE A 297 7.55 -0.53 -6.83
CA ILE A 297 6.54 -0.60 -5.78
C ILE A 297 7.18 -0.86 -4.41
N ALA A 298 8.21 -1.72 -4.33
CA ALA A 298 8.96 -1.93 -3.10
C ALA A 298 9.62 -0.64 -2.58
N PHE A 299 10.19 0.23 -3.44
CA PHE A 299 10.69 1.55 -3.01
C PHE A 299 9.59 2.41 -2.37
N ILE A 300 8.37 2.37 -2.92
CA ILE A 300 7.22 3.08 -2.36
C ILE A 300 6.87 2.52 -0.98
N VAL A 301 6.81 1.20 -0.83
CA VAL A 301 6.55 0.54 0.46
C VAL A 301 7.61 0.91 1.49
N GLN A 302 8.90 0.85 1.13
CA GLN A 302 10.01 1.26 2.01
C GLN A 302 9.88 2.70 2.46
N ARG A 303 9.54 3.61 1.53
CA ARG A 303 9.34 5.03 1.82
C ARG A 303 8.17 5.24 2.78
N LEU A 304 7.02 4.61 2.52
CA LEU A 304 5.84 4.69 3.38
C LEU A 304 6.14 4.16 4.79
N LEU A 305 6.86 3.05 4.92
CA LEU A 305 7.31 2.52 6.21
C LEU A 305 8.20 3.52 6.96
N LYS A 306 9.21 4.09 6.28
CA LYS A 306 10.13 5.08 6.87
C LYS A 306 9.40 6.35 7.30
N ASP A 307 8.42 6.79 6.53
CA ASP A 307 7.63 7.99 6.83
C ASP A 307 6.53 7.74 7.87
N GLY A 308 6.33 6.49 8.32
CA GLY A 308 5.43 6.12 9.40
C GLY A 308 4.00 5.82 8.98
N ALA A 309 3.76 5.49 7.72
CA ALA A 309 2.46 5.07 7.23
C ALA A 309 2.04 3.72 7.84
N ARG A 310 0.74 3.57 8.10
CA ARG A 310 0.13 2.27 8.44
C ARG A 310 -0.25 1.57 7.14
N ILE A 311 0.48 0.53 6.80
CA ILE A 311 0.25 -0.26 5.59
C ILE A 311 -0.53 -1.54 5.97
N ILE A 312 -1.81 -1.57 5.63
CA ILE A 312 -2.78 -2.60 6.05
C ILE A 312 -3.64 -3.06 4.88
N PHE A 313 -4.25 -4.23 5.01
CA PHE A 313 -5.24 -4.70 4.05
C PHE A 313 -6.32 -3.63 3.85
N ASN A 314 -6.53 -3.24 2.60
CA ASN A 314 -7.45 -2.18 2.22
C ASN A 314 -8.33 -2.58 1.02
N GLU A 315 -8.06 -3.74 0.41
CA GLU A 315 -8.87 -4.36 -0.63
C GLU A 315 -9.01 -5.88 -0.40
N LYS A 316 -10.14 -6.41 -0.87
CA LYS A 316 -10.45 -7.84 -0.85
C LYS A 316 -11.16 -8.27 -2.12
N LEU A 317 -11.12 -9.57 -2.38
CA LEU A 317 -11.80 -10.19 -3.51
C LEU A 317 -13.32 -10.02 -3.35
N VAL A 318 -14.00 -9.68 -4.45
CA VAL A 318 -15.48 -9.67 -4.47
C VAL A 318 -15.99 -11.10 -4.59
N GLU A 319 -16.74 -11.55 -3.59
CA GLU A 319 -17.47 -12.83 -3.60
C GLU A 319 -18.90 -12.60 -4.16
N GLY A 320 -19.36 -13.47 -5.08
CA GLY A 320 -20.68 -13.39 -5.71
C GLY A 320 -20.75 -12.59 -7.03
N ASN A 321 -21.97 -12.28 -7.50
CA ASN A 321 -22.19 -11.49 -8.72
C ASN A 321 -21.60 -10.09 -8.52
N ALA A 322 -20.59 -9.75 -9.31
CA ALA A 322 -19.90 -8.47 -9.21
C ALA A 322 -20.90 -7.33 -9.40
N ARG A 323 -21.01 -6.45 -8.40
CA ARG A 323 -21.63 -5.14 -8.61
C ARG A 323 -20.91 -4.47 -9.79
N ARG A 324 -21.66 -3.79 -10.64
CA ARG A 324 -21.11 -3.01 -11.75
C ARG A 324 -20.93 -1.57 -11.30
N ARG A 325 -19.86 -0.95 -11.77
CA ARG A 325 -19.64 0.50 -11.72
C ARG A 325 -20.62 1.19 -12.66
N ASP A 326 -20.74 2.50 -12.54
CA ASP A 326 -21.60 3.34 -13.40
C ASP A 326 -21.19 3.27 -14.88
N ASP A 327 -19.92 2.93 -15.14
CA ASP A 327 -19.37 2.68 -16.48
C ASP A 327 -19.67 1.27 -17.03
N GLY A 328 -20.47 0.47 -16.32
CA GLY A 328 -20.84 -0.89 -16.70
C GLY A 328 -19.79 -1.97 -16.39
N ASN A 329 -18.57 -1.58 -15.97
CA ASN A 329 -17.50 -2.53 -15.64
C ASN A 329 -17.69 -3.13 -14.25
N PRO A 330 -17.33 -4.40 -14.01
CA PRO A 330 -17.40 -4.98 -12.67
C PRO A 330 -16.46 -4.24 -11.70
N PHE A 331 -16.84 -4.22 -10.42
CA PHE A 331 -15.89 -3.95 -9.35
C PHE A 331 -14.95 -5.16 -9.22
N PHE A 332 -13.65 -4.94 -9.40
CA PHE A 332 -12.63 -5.99 -9.28
C PHE A 332 -12.30 -6.32 -7.81
N SER A 333 -12.63 -5.42 -6.88
CA SER A 333 -12.32 -5.55 -5.45
C SER A 333 -13.37 -4.83 -4.59
N ALA A 334 -13.52 -5.26 -3.34
CA ALA A 334 -14.26 -4.54 -2.30
C ALA A 334 -13.30 -3.90 -1.29
N PRO A 335 -13.67 -2.80 -0.61
CA PRO A 335 -12.88 -2.26 0.49
C PRO A 335 -12.88 -3.22 1.69
N VAL A 336 -11.82 -3.17 2.49
CA VAL A 336 -11.74 -3.84 3.79
C VAL A 336 -12.08 -2.83 4.89
N HIS A 337 -13.13 -3.11 5.67
CA HIS A 337 -13.52 -2.25 6.78
C HIS A 337 -12.70 -2.53 8.04
N ASN A 338 -12.57 -1.55 8.93
CA ASN A 338 -11.76 -1.67 10.16
C ASN A 338 -12.17 -2.84 11.06
N THR A 339 -13.48 -3.14 11.15
CA THR A 339 -14.01 -4.27 11.93
C THR A 339 -13.55 -5.61 11.36
N GLU A 340 -13.60 -5.75 10.03
CA GLU A 340 -13.11 -6.92 9.30
C GLU A 340 -11.60 -7.07 9.45
N PHE A 341 -10.83 -5.98 9.31
CA PHE A 341 -9.39 -5.98 9.53
C PHE A 341 -9.03 -6.52 10.93
N LYS A 342 -9.70 -6.04 11.98
CA LYS A 342 -9.48 -6.53 13.35
C LYS A 342 -9.81 -8.02 13.51
N ALA A 343 -10.80 -8.53 12.78
CA ALA A 343 -11.20 -9.93 12.83
C ALA A 343 -10.19 -10.87 12.14
N ILE A 344 -9.55 -10.42 11.06
CA ILE A 344 -8.54 -11.19 10.31
C ILE A 344 -7.13 -11.05 10.90
N GLN A 345 -6.86 -9.95 11.62
CA GLN A 345 -5.60 -9.71 12.30
C GLN A 345 -5.34 -10.80 13.36
N GLY A 346 -4.33 -11.64 13.12
CA GLY A 346 -3.96 -12.77 13.99
C GLY A 346 -4.52 -14.14 13.60
N LYS A 347 -5.43 -14.20 12.60
CA LYS A 347 -6.01 -15.44 12.07
C LYS A 347 -5.59 -15.75 10.63
N PHE A 348 -4.95 -14.80 9.94
CA PHE A 348 -4.50 -14.99 8.57
C PHE A 348 -3.34 -15.98 8.49
N ARG A 349 -3.65 -17.27 8.34
CA ARG A 349 -2.71 -18.32 7.98
C ARG A 349 -3.05 -18.74 6.56
N PRO A 350 -2.12 -18.61 5.58
CA PRO A 350 -2.34 -19.14 4.25
C PRO A 350 -2.64 -20.63 4.35
N ASN A 351 -3.73 -21.07 3.72
CA ASN A 351 -3.91 -22.49 3.46
C ASN A 351 -3.15 -22.81 2.18
N PHE A 352 -1.86 -23.14 2.30
CA PHE A 352 -1.11 -23.66 1.16
C PHE A 352 -1.69 -25.04 0.84
N PRO A 353 -2.19 -25.28 -0.38
CA PRO A 353 -2.73 -26.59 -0.73
C PRO A 353 -1.64 -27.65 -0.54
N GLN A 354 -1.92 -28.69 0.27
CA GLN A 354 -1.04 -29.86 0.38
C GLN A 354 -1.16 -30.69 -0.90
N ARG A 355 -0.56 -30.22 -1.99
CA ARG A 355 -0.51 -31.00 -3.24
C ARG A 355 0.55 -32.07 -3.04
N LYS A 356 0.11 -33.34 -2.96
CA LYS A 356 1.02 -34.48 -2.91
C LYS A 356 1.97 -34.36 -4.10
N SER A 357 3.27 -34.29 -3.83
CA SER A 357 4.30 -34.48 -4.85
C SER A 357 3.92 -35.74 -5.65
N SER A 358 3.49 -35.53 -6.89
CA SER A 358 3.48 -36.60 -7.88
C SER A 358 4.94 -36.97 -8.07
N LYS A 359 5.36 -38.05 -7.40
CA LYS A 359 6.59 -38.74 -7.73
C LYS A 359 6.50 -39.10 -9.21
N ILE A 360 7.31 -38.44 -10.02
CA ILE A 360 7.65 -38.91 -11.37
C ILE A 360 8.65 -40.04 -11.21
#